data_AF-W8YTA3-F1
#
_entry.id   AF-W8YTA3-F1
#
_cell.length_a   1.000
_cell.length_b   1.000
_cell.length_c   1.000
_cell.angle_alpha   90.00
_cell.angle_beta   90.00
_cell.angle_gamma   90.00
#
_symmetry.space_group_name_H-M   'P 1'
#
loop_
_entity.id
_entity.type
_entity.pdbx_description
1 polymer ?
#
loop_
_entity_poly.entity_id
_entity_poly.type
_entity_poly.pdbx_seq_one_letter_code
_entity_poly.pdbx_strand_id
1 'polypeptide(L)'
;MEFHRIVSIDDPQFPKLHRLLQEVFPPEEVLAYDLWREPLLDPSIHVCVALHEGEAVGATEYRYYPDMRVAMTDLRSSAGRASASGVS
;
A
#
# COMPACT_ATOMS: atom_id res chain seq x y z
N MET A 1 -19.82 -2.17 -4.92
CA MET A 1 -18.43 -2.13 -4.45
C MET A 1 -17.92 -3.54 -4.33
N GLU A 2 -16.75 -3.81 -4.89
CA GLU A 2 -16.03 -5.08 -4.82
C GLU A 2 -14.69 -4.86 -4.12
N PHE A 3 -14.28 -5.78 -3.25
CA PHE A 3 -12.96 -5.75 -2.63
C PHE A 3 -12.14 -6.91 -3.19
N HIS A 4 -11.02 -6.57 -3.83
CA HIS A 4 -10.15 -7.55 -4.47
C HIS A 4 -8.78 -7.55 -3.80
N ARG A 5 -8.30 -8.74 -3.39
CA ARG A 5 -6.97 -8.91 -2.78
C ARG A 5 -5.94 -9.07 -3.89
N ILE A 6 -4.91 -8.24 -3.85
CA ILE A 6 -3.74 -8.37 -4.73
C ILE A 6 -2.73 -9.32 -4.07
N VAL A 7 -2.23 -10.28 -4.84
CA VAL A 7 -1.20 -11.24 -4.42
C VAL A 7 -0.03 -11.32 -5.40
N SER A 8 -0.09 -10.59 -6.52
CA SER A 8 0.97 -10.49 -7.51
C SER A 8 0.89 -9.14 -8.22
N ILE A 9 2.05 -8.64 -8.68
CA ILE A 9 2.09 -7.47 -9.56
C ILE A 9 1.47 -7.74 -10.94
N ASP A 10 1.36 -9.01 -11.33
CA ASP A 10 0.71 -9.42 -12.60
C ASP A 10 -0.82 -9.48 -12.49
N ASP A 11 -1.38 -9.17 -11.32
CA ASP A 11 -2.82 -9.11 -11.12
C ASP A 11 -3.45 -8.02 -12.01
N PRO A 12 -4.53 -8.30 -12.76
CA PRO A 12 -5.17 -7.32 -13.64
C PRO A 12 -5.63 -6.02 -12.95
N GLN A 13 -5.86 -6.06 -11.63
CA GLN A 13 -6.29 -4.89 -10.87
C GLN A 13 -5.12 -4.13 -10.23
N PHE A 14 -3.90 -4.70 -10.19
CA PHE A 14 -2.74 -4.06 -9.58
C PHE A 14 -2.36 -2.71 -10.23
N PRO A 15 -2.40 -2.54 -11.57
CA PRO A 15 -2.16 -1.23 -12.20
C PRO A 15 -3.12 -0.14 -11.70
N LYS A 16 -4.38 -0.48 -11.45
CA LYS A 16 -5.38 0.47 -10.94
C LYS A 16 -5.08 0.86 -9.49
N LEU A 17 -4.69 -0.11 -8.66
CA LEU A 17 -4.25 0.14 -7.29
C LEU A 17 -3.02 1.06 -7.27
N HIS A 18 -1.98 0.74 -8.04
CA HIS A 18 -0.73 1.50 -8.03
C HIS A 18 -0.95 2.94 -8.51
N ARG A 19 -1.74 3.12 -9.56
CA ARG A 19 -2.16 4.43 -10.04
C ARG A 19 -2.92 5.23 -8.97
N LEU A 20 -3.88 4.61 -8.28
CA LEU A 20 -4.62 5.28 -7.21
C LEU A 20 -3.67 5.76 -6.09
N LEU A 21 -2.69 4.95 -5.70
CA LEU A 21 -1.69 5.37 -4.71
C LEU A 21 -0.87 6.57 -5.20
N GLN A 22 -0.48 6.61 -6.47
CA GLN A 22 0.24 7.75 -7.08
C GLN A 22 -0.61 9.03 -7.17
N GLU A 23 -1.93 8.91 -7.26
CA GLU A 23 -2.85 10.05 -7.28
C GLU A 23 -3.09 10.63 -5.88
N VAL A 24 -3.01 9.79 -4.85
CA VAL A 24 -3.33 10.17 -3.45
C VAL A 24 -2.08 10.59 -2.66
N PHE A 25 -0.94 9.94 -2.89
CA PHE A 25 0.29 10.15 -2.10
C PHE A 25 1.39 10.85 -2.91
N PRO A 26 2.33 11.55 -2.25
CA PRO A 26 3.56 12.03 -2.89
C PRO A 26 4.34 10.87 -3.54
N PRO A 27 4.98 11.07 -4.71
CA PRO A 27 5.70 10.01 -5.42
C PRO A 27 6.77 9.30 -4.57
N GLU A 28 7.44 10.02 -3.67
CA GLU A 28 8.45 9.48 -2.75
C GLU A 28 7.88 8.53 -1.68
N GLU A 29 6.57 8.58 -1.43
CA GLU A 29 5.88 7.69 -0.48
C GLU A 29 5.27 6.47 -1.18
N VAL A 30 5.19 6.48 -2.51
CA VAL A 30 4.66 5.36 -3.29
C VAL A 30 5.79 4.43 -3.71
N LEU A 31 5.74 3.20 -3.21
CA LEU A 31 6.68 2.16 -3.61
C LEU A 31 6.63 1.94 -5.13
N ALA A 32 7.81 1.87 -5.76
CA ALA A 32 7.92 1.64 -7.21
C ALA A 32 7.27 0.30 -7.61
N TYR A 33 6.68 0.25 -8.81
CA TYR A 33 5.83 -0.86 -9.27
C TYR A 33 6.45 -2.24 -9.06
N ASP A 34 7.69 -2.46 -9.54
CA ASP A 34 8.36 -3.76 -9.45
C ASP A 34 8.76 -4.15 -8.01
N LEU A 35 8.95 -3.15 -7.14
CA LEU A 35 9.32 -3.39 -5.74
C LEU A 35 8.16 -3.94 -4.90
N TRP A 36 6.93 -3.93 -5.42
CA TRP A 36 5.79 -4.61 -4.80
C TRP A 36 5.84 -6.13 -4.91
N ARG A 37 6.68 -6.68 -5.79
CA ARG A 37 6.76 -8.14 -6.01
C ARG A 37 7.07 -8.90 -4.73
N GLU A 38 8.03 -8.44 -3.93
CA GLU A 38 8.41 -9.11 -2.68
C GLU A 38 7.34 -8.94 -1.58
N PRO A 39 6.83 -7.72 -1.28
CA PRO A 39 5.76 -7.54 -0.30
C PRO A 39 4.50 -8.37 -0.59
N LEU A 40 4.09 -8.48 -1.86
CA LEU A 40 2.88 -9.24 -2.23
C LEU A 40 3.02 -10.75 -2.06
N LEU A 41 4.26 -11.27 -1.97
CA LEU A 41 4.53 -12.68 -1.67
C LEU A 41 4.48 -12.98 -0.17
N ASP A 42 4.56 -11.98 0.70
CA ASP A 42 4.43 -12.17 2.15
C ASP A 42 2.96 -12.46 2.50
N PRO A 43 2.62 -13.68 2.96
CA PRO A 43 1.24 -14.06 3.23
C PRO A 43 0.61 -13.26 4.39
N SER A 44 1.44 -12.64 5.24
CA SER A 44 0.98 -11.78 6.32
C SER A 44 0.64 -10.37 5.85
N ILE A 45 1.10 -9.95 4.67
CA ILE A 45 0.74 -8.66 4.07
C ILE A 45 -0.52 -8.85 3.21
N HIS A 46 -1.47 -7.96 3.43
CA HIS A 46 -2.76 -7.96 2.76
C HIS A 46 -2.95 -6.61 2.09
N VAL A 47 -2.91 -6.63 0.76
CA VAL A 47 -3.15 -5.47 -0.08
C VAL A 47 -4.49 -5.68 -0.77
N CYS A 48 -5.43 -4.76 -0.57
CA CYS A 48 -6.75 -4.83 -1.18
C CYS A 48 -7.10 -3.54 -1.92
N VAL A 49 -7.72 -3.67 -3.08
CA VAL A 49 -8.33 -2.57 -3.83
C VAL A 49 -9.85 -2.63 -3.70
N ALA A 50 -10.47 -1.48 -3.48
CA ALA A 50 -11.92 -1.31 -3.56
C ALA A 50 -12.28 -0.82 -4.97
N LEU A 51 -13.09 -1.60 -5.67
CA LEU A 51 -13.55 -1.33 -7.02
C LEU A 51 -15.01 -0.86 -7.01
N HIS A 52 -15.30 0.18 -7.78
CA HIS A 52 -16.65 0.64 -8.09
C HIS A 52 -16.78 0.76 -9.60
N GLU A 53 -17.72 0.01 -10.19
CA GLU A 53 -17.91 -0.04 -11.66
C GLU A 53 -16.63 -0.41 -12.43
N GLY A 54 -15.76 -1.21 -11.81
CA GLY A 54 -14.47 -1.63 -12.39
C GLY A 54 -13.32 -0.65 -12.14
N GLU A 55 -13.56 0.51 -11.55
CA GLU A 55 -12.52 1.52 -11.25
C GLU A 55 -12.08 1.47 -9.79
N ALA A 56 -10.80 1.72 -9.54
CA ALA A 56 -10.25 1.76 -8.19
C ALA A 56 -10.65 3.05 -7.47
N VAL A 57 -11.38 2.93 -6.37
CA VAL A 57 -11.86 4.06 -5.56
C VAL A 57 -11.29 4.06 -4.14
N GLY A 58 -10.52 3.03 -3.79
CA GLY A 58 -9.84 2.92 -2.50
C GLY A 58 -8.81 1.80 -2.52
N ALA A 59 -7.82 1.90 -1.65
CA ALA A 59 -6.85 0.84 -1.40
C ALA A 59 -6.58 0.75 0.11
N THR A 60 -6.23 -0.44 0.57
CA THR A 60 -5.73 -0.63 1.93
C THR A 60 -4.60 -1.65 1.94
N GLU A 61 -3.63 -1.41 2.80
CA GLU A 61 -2.55 -2.33 3.12
C GLU A 61 -2.58 -2.57 4.64
N TYR A 62 -2.49 -3.83 5.05
CA TYR A 62 -2.28 -4.17 6.45
C TYR A 62 -1.50 -5.47 6.57
N ARG A 63 -0.86 -5.62 7.73
CA ARG A 63 -0.27 -6.89 8.14
C ARG A 63 -1.19 -7.60 9.12
N TYR A 64 -1.44 -8.87 8.88
CA TYR A 64 -2.25 -9.71 9.75
C TYR A 64 -1.38 -10.68 10.56
N TYR A 65 -1.52 -10.63 11.88
CA TYR A 65 -0.85 -11.52 12.83
C TYR A 65 -1.87 -12.53 13.38
N PRO A 66 -1.92 -13.77 12.83
CA PRO A 66 -2.95 -14.74 13.18
C PRO A 66 -2.92 -15.14 14.66
N ASP A 67 -1.72 -15.30 15.23
CA ASP A 67 -1.54 -15.71 16.62
C ASP A 67 -2.10 -14.68 17.62
N MET A 68 -2.05 -13.39 17.26
CA MET A 68 -2.61 -12.30 18.06
C MET A 68 -4.04 -11.94 17.65
N ARG A 69 -4.51 -12.44 16.50
CA ARG A 69 -5.77 -12.06 15.84
C ARG A 69 -5.88 -10.55 15.60
N VAL A 70 -4.76 -9.90 15.29
CA VAL A 70 -4.65 -8.44 15.08
C VAL A 70 -4.28 -8.15 13.63
N ALA A 71 -4.96 -7.16 13.03
CA ALA A 71 -4.54 -6.52 11.79
C ALA A 71 -3.96 -5.14 12.12
N MET A 72 -2.77 -4.85 11.62
CA MET A 72 -2.13 -3.54 11.79
C MET A 72 -1.85 -2.92 10.41
N THR A 73 -2.36 -1.71 10.21
CA THR A 73 -1.97 -0.87 9.08
C THR A 73 -0.68 -0.16 9.47
N ASP A 74 0.41 -0.45 8.76
CA ASP A 74 1.64 0.32 8.91
C ASP A 74 1.50 1.62 8.10
N LEU A 75 1.12 2.71 8.77
CA LEU A 75 1.08 4.03 8.14
C LEU A 75 2.47 4.63 8.20
N ARG A 76 3.26 4.43 7.14
CA ARG A 76 4.55 5.11 6.99
C ARG A 76 4.33 6.57 6.57
N SER A 77 4.14 7.48 7.53
CA SER A 77 4.26 8.91 7.27
C SER A 77 5.74 9.30 7.30
N SER A 78 6.24 9.89 6.21
CA SER A 78 7.65 10.31 6.11
C SER A 78 7.94 11.66 6.78
N ALA A 79 7.01 12.20 7.57
CA ALA A 79 7.15 13.44 8.34
C ALA A 79 8.12 13.27 9.52
N GLY A 80 9.39 13.05 9.21
CA GLY A 80 10.44 12.69 10.16
C GLY A 80 11.84 12.98 9.62
N ARG A 81 12.03 14.10 8.92
CA ARG A 81 13.36 14.74 8.73
C ARG A 81 13.22 16.22 8.32
N ALA A 82 12.60 17.03 9.16
CA ALA A 82 13.01 18.42 9.26
C ALA A 82 14.23 18.44 10.18
N SER A 83 15.41 18.54 9.57
CA SER A 83 16.69 18.77 10.21
C SER A 83 16.58 19.86 11.28
N ALA A 84 16.80 19.46 12.54
CA ALA A 84 17.18 20.39 13.58
C ALA A 84 18.60 20.89 13.26
N SER A 85 18.70 21.93 12.45
CA SER A 85 19.92 22.74 12.34
C SER A 85 19.93 23.72 13.52
N GLY A 86 20.37 23.20 14.66
CA GLY A 86 20.91 24.03 15.74
C GLY A 86 22.35 24.41 15.40
N VAL A 87 22.64 25.71 15.53
CA VAL A 87 23.95 26.32 15.82
C VAL A 87 25.06 26.11 14.79
N SER A 88 25.37 27.19 14.06
CA SER A 88 26.63 27.94 14.24
C SER A 88 26.45 29.36 13.73
#